data_AF-B3LE47-F1
#
_entry.id   AF-B3LE47-F1
#
_cell.length_a   1.000
_cell.length_b   1.000
_cell.length_c   1.000
_cell.angle_alpha   90.00
_cell.angle_beta   90.00
_cell.angle_gamma   90.00
#
_symmetry.space_group_name_H-M   'P 1'
#
loop_
_entity.id
_entity.type
_entity.pdbx_description
1 polymer ?
#
loop_
_entity_poly.entity_id
_entity_poly.type
_entity_poly.pdbx_seq_one_letter_code
_entity_poly.pdbx_strand_id
1 'polypeptide(L)' 'FYESMEGMAAEKPAVAADNRGHREIIEDGVNGFLVPAGDSAAFADRIEKLYRSPCLRKAMGQENEE' A
#
# COMPACT_ATOMS: atom_id res chain seq x y z
N PHE A 1 -9.99 -10.71 4.95
CA PHE A 1 -8.74 -11.42 5.28
C PHE A 1 -8.18 -12.25 4.12
N TYR A 2 -8.59 -12.05 2.86
CA TYR A 2 -7.97 -12.75 1.70
C TYR A 2 -7.53 -11.80 0.58
N GLU A 3 -8.20 -10.66 0.40
CA GLU A 3 -7.90 -9.74 -0.71
C GLU A 3 -6.54 -9.03 -0.62
N SER A 4 -5.96 -8.93 0.57
CA SER A 4 -4.66 -8.25 0.76
C SER A 4 -3.46 -9.06 0.25
N MET A 5 -3.56 -10.39 0.16
CA MET A 5 -2.45 -11.23 -0.32
C MET A 5 -2.30 -11.25 -1.85
N GLU A 6 -3.40 -11.12 -2.61
CA GLU A 6 -3.32 -11.14 -4.08
C GLU A 6 -2.62 -9.89 -4.65
N GLY A 7 -2.70 -8.75 -3.95
CA GLY A 7 -1.97 -7.54 -4.31
C GLY A 7 -0.46 -7.63 -4.06
N MET A 8 -0.06 -8.27 -2.96
CA MET A 8 1.35 -8.47 -2.58
C MET A 8 2.04 -9.44 -3.53
N ALA A 9 1.38 -10.55 -3.89
CA ALA A 9 1.89 -11.52 -4.87
C ALA A 9 2.07 -10.95 -6.29
N ALA A 10 1.52 -9.75 -6.55
CA ALA A 10 1.65 -9.05 -7.83
C ALA A 10 2.73 -7.94 -7.82
N GLU A 11 3.60 -7.89 -6.80
CA GLU A 11 4.61 -6.84 -6.58
C GLU A 11 4.01 -5.42 -6.64
N LYS A 12 2.80 -5.23 -6.09
CA LYS A 12 2.12 -3.93 -6.12
C LYS A 12 2.04 -3.31 -4.73
N PRO A 13 2.45 -2.04 -4.58
CA PRO A 13 2.26 -1.32 -3.33
C PRO A 13 0.77 -1.23 -2.98
N ALA A 14 0.44 -1.55 -1.74
CA ALA A 14 -0.91 -1.45 -1.21
C ALA A 14 -1.19 -0.05 -0.64
N VAL A 15 -2.40 0.47 -0.83
CA VAL A 15 -2.91 1.63 -0.07
C VAL A 15 -4.15 1.15 0.65
N ALA A 16 -4.15 1.22 1.99
CA ALA A 16 -5.24 0.70 2.80
C ALA A 16 -5.56 1.64 3.96
N ALA A 17 -6.75 1.48 4.54
CA ALA A 17 -7.12 2.21 5.74
C ALA A 17 -6.21 1.78 6.92
N ASP A 18 -5.98 2.70 7.84
CA ASP A 18 -5.20 2.41 9.03
C ASP A 18 -6.06 1.64 10.03
N ASN A 19 -6.00 0.31 9.96
CA ASN A 19 -6.63 -0.59 10.91
C ASN A 19 -5.69 -1.72 11.32
N ARG A 20 -6.06 -2.41 12.39
CA ARG A 20 -5.22 -3.46 12.99
C ARG A 20 -4.82 -4.55 11.97
N GLY A 21 -5.75 -5.01 11.14
CA GLY A 21 -5.47 -6.07 10.16
C GLY A 21 -4.55 -5.62 9.03
N HIS A 22 -4.64 -4.35 8.62
CA HIS A 22 -3.76 -3.80 7.59
C HIS A 22 -2.34 -3.55 8.12
N ARG A 23 -2.18 -3.14 9.39
CA ARG A 23 -0.86 -2.99 10.04
C ARG A 23 -0.09 -4.30 10.21
N GLU A 24 -0.78 -5.45 10.20
CA GLU A 24 -0.12 -6.76 10.29
C GLU A 24 0.59 -7.17 8.98
N ILE A 25 0.29 -6.46 7.88
CA ILE A 25 0.73 -6.82 6.53
C ILE A 25 1.43 -5.65 5.82
N ILE A 26 0.99 -4.42 6.09
CA ILE A 26 1.48 -3.19 5.47
C ILE A 26 2.31 -2.40 6.47
N GLU A 27 3.58 -2.20 6.14
CA GLU A 27 4.46 -1.23 6.77
C GLU A 27 4.40 0.10 5.98
N ASP A 28 3.90 1.15 6.64
CA ASP A 28 3.68 2.45 6.02
C ASP A 28 4.98 3.05 5.48
N GLY A 29 4.99 3.33 4.18
CA GLY A 29 6.13 3.86 3.47
C GLY A 29 7.16 2.82 3.00
N VAL A 30 7.01 1.54 3.36
CA VAL A 30 7.92 0.46 2.98
C VAL A 30 7.32 -0.42 1.89
N ASN A 31 6.26 -1.17 2.19
CA ASN A 31 5.59 -2.05 1.22
C ASN A 31 4.19 -1.53 0.81
N GLY A 32 3.77 -0.40 1.38
CA GLY A 32 2.52 0.27 1.05
C GLY A 32 2.31 1.57 1.83
N PHE A 33 1.06 2.04 1.89
CA PHE A 33 0.64 3.19 2.68
C PHE A 33 -0.61 2.88 3.51
N LEU A 34 -0.61 3.36 4.74
CA LEU A 34 -1.77 3.38 5.61
C LEU A 34 -2.34 4.80 5.67
N VAL A 35 -3.65 4.93 5.46
CA VAL A 35 -4.35 6.22 5.50
C VAL A 35 -5.48 6.21 6.53
N PRO A 36 -5.85 7.32 7.16
CA PRO A 36 -6.97 7.36 8.10
C PRO A 36 -8.26 6.81 7.48
N ALA A 37 -9.02 6.02 8.26
CA ALA A 37 -10.27 5.47 7.78
C ALA A 37 -11.29 6.58 7.47
N GLY A 38 -11.89 6.53 6.28
CA GLY A 38 -12.84 7.55 5.81
C GLY A 38 -12.18 8.78 5.16
N ASP A 39 -10.85 8.86 5.12
CA ASP A 39 -10.13 9.95 4.46
C ASP A 39 -9.86 9.62 2.98
N SER A 40 -10.84 9.91 2.13
CA SER A 40 -10.73 9.71 0.69
C SER A 40 -9.68 10.61 0.04
N ALA A 41 -9.40 11.78 0.62
CA ALA A 41 -8.39 12.71 0.12
C ALA A 41 -6.98 12.14 0.35
N ALA A 42 -6.71 11.64 1.56
CA ALA A 42 -5.45 10.97 1.85
C ALA A 42 -5.26 9.72 0.98
N PHE A 43 -6.32 8.93 0.76
CA PHE A 43 -6.26 7.76 -0.12
C PHE A 43 -5.89 8.14 -1.57
N ALA A 44 -6.53 9.18 -2.11
CA ALA A 44 -6.25 9.68 -3.46
C ALA A 44 -4.81 10.21 -3.59
N ASP A 45 -4.32 10.96 -2.59
CA ASP A 45 -2.95 11.47 -2.56
C ASP A 45 -1.90 10.34 -2.63
N ARG A 46 -2.12 9.24 -1.88
CA ARG A 46 -1.22 8.08 -1.92
C ARG A 46 -1.22 7.38 -3.27
N ILE A 47 -2.39 7.22 -3.89
CA ILE A 47 -2.49 6.66 -5.25
C ILE A 47 -1.77 7.58 -6.25
N GLU A 48 -1.99 8.88 -6.19
CA GLU A 48 -1.35 9.85 -7.07
C GLU A 48 0.18 9.81 -6.93
N LYS A 49 0.69 9.72 -5.70
CA LYS A 49 2.13 9.58 -5.43
C LYS A 49 2.72 8.33 -6.09
N LEU A 50 2.05 7.18 -5.98
CA LEU A 50 2.48 5.92 -6.60
C LEU A 50 2.36 5.95 -8.13
N TYR A 51 1.34 6.65 -8.65
CA TYR A 51 1.15 6.85 -10.08
C TYR A 51 2.29 7.70 -10.66
N ARG A 52 2.62 8.83 -10.02
CA ARG A 52 3.67 9.77 -10.45
C ARG A 52 5.09 9.24 -10.26
N SER A 53 5.29 8.26 -9.37
CA SER A 53 6.62 7.75 -9.03
C SER A 53 6.76 6.24 -9.34
N PRO A 54 7.05 5.87 -10.61
CA PRO A 54 7.29 4.47 -10.98
C PRO A 54 8.42 3.80 -10.17
N CYS A 55 9.48 4.53 -9.83
CA CYS A 55 10.59 4.01 -9.03
C CYS A 55 10.14 3.63 -7.61
N LEU A 56 9.35 4.50 -6.96
CA LEU A 56 8.78 4.22 -5.65
C LEU A 56 7.84 3.02 -5.71
N ARG A 57 6.99 2.97 -6.74
CA ARG A 57 6.07 1.86 -6.96
C ARG A 57 6.79 0.52 -7.10
N LYS A 58 7.90 0.50 -7.85
CA LYS A 58 8.71 -0.69 -8.02
C LYS A 58 9.41 -1.08 -6.71
N ALA A 59 10.04 -0.13 -6.03
CA ALA A 59 10.72 -0.39 -4.75
C ALA A 59 9.76 -1.00 -3.72
N MET A 60 8.60 -0.38 -3.50
CA MET A 60 7.58 -0.89 -2.58
C MET A 60 7.00 -2.23 -3.03
N GLY A 61 6.91 -2.47 -4.34
CA GLY A 61 6.47 -3.74 -4.91
C GLY A 61 7.39 -4.91 -4.55
N GLN A 62 8.71 -4.67 -4.58
CA GLN A 62 9.73 -5.69 -4.27
C GLN A 62 9.73 -6.07 -2.78
N GLU A 63 9.39 -5.13 -1.89
CA GLU A 63 9.22 -5.42 -0.44
C GLU A 63 8.00 -6.33 -0.14
N ASN A 64 7.17 -6.66 -1.13
CA ASN A 64 6.06 -7.60 -0.97
C ASN A 64 6.42 -9.06 -1.34
N GLU A 65 7.64 -9.35 -1.80
CA GLU A 65 8.08 -10.70 -2.19
C GLU A 65 8.72 -11.54 -1.06
N GLU A 66 8.98 -10.96 0.13
CA GLU A 66 9.48 -11.69 1.33
C GLU A 66 8.36 -12.11 2.30
#